data_AF-A0A6I1KPK2-F1
#
_entry.id   AF-A0A6I1KPK2-F1
#
_cell.length_a   1.000
_cell.length_b   1.000
_cell.length_c   1.000
_cell.angle_alpha   90.00
_cell.angle_beta   90.00
_cell.angle_gamma   90.00
#
_symmetry.space_group_name_H-M   'P 1'
#
loop_
_entity.id
_entity.type
_entity.pdbx_description
1 polymer ?
#
loop_
_entity_poly.entity_id
_entity_poly.type
_entity_poly.pdbx_seq_one_letter_code
_entity_poly.pdbx_strand_id
1 'polypeptide(L)'
;MPVFRFDPGEAGRRENRLHFRSILDKRLPKTSSIRKKIFQRGAELDLCIDLSNGNPRALLHIISSALAGQSSLSERSVSLAVQSYVDQELLPYHQSLAKRLPKYASHIRVGLELLRGYIMPEIRTKNHRRTKSEYQSAFFTVQRDMSPNLKLALDVLSYSGMVSQMGTVKIAGGNTGPRYLVNLALMATEKAFDTAKTADAIARLSLTDYREFSSSDSQINTYLNSLLLPSEMCSACSAPLGQNAKFCSECGHQVTSISIVSTLLEESVNALSISRRLKDRIRPKFTTVGAVVQAKRTELMALPYIKDVRSRIIKNAADEFISG
;
A
#
# COMPACT_ATOMS: atom_id res chain seq x y z
N MET A 1 -1.06 -23.62 -6.32
CA MET A 1 -0.98 -22.64 -7.42
C MET A 1 0.32 -21.88 -7.25
N PRO A 2 1.12 -21.65 -8.31
CA PRO A 2 2.29 -20.79 -8.19
C PRO A 2 1.83 -19.41 -7.72
N VAL A 3 2.49 -18.86 -6.70
CA VAL A 3 2.23 -17.51 -6.21
C VAL A 3 2.54 -16.57 -7.38
N PHE A 4 1.51 -15.98 -7.98
CA PHE A 4 1.67 -15.06 -9.09
C PHE A 4 2.44 -13.83 -8.58
N ARG A 5 3.74 -13.76 -8.88
CA ARG A 5 4.58 -12.60 -8.59
C ARG A 5 4.44 -11.64 -9.77
N PHE A 6 4.02 -10.42 -9.49
CA PHE A 6 4.04 -9.35 -10.48
C PHE A 6 5.47 -9.17 -11.01
N ASP A 7 5.66 -9.42 -12.30
CA ASP A 7 6.92 -9.13 -13.00
C ASP A 7 6.70 -7.89 -13.90
N PRO A 8 7.36 -6.76 -13.59
CA PRO A 8 7.26 -5.54 -14.36
C PRO A 8 8.01 -5.60 -15.70
N GLY A 9 8.73 -6.68 -16.02
CA GLY A 9 9.33 -6.88 -17.35
C GLY A 9 8.28 -7.04 -18.46
N GLU A 10 8.65 -6.82 -19.72
CA GLU A 10 7.68 -6.83 -20.84
C GLU A 10 6.88 -8.14 -20.94
N ALA A 11 7.58 -9.29 -20.87
CA ALA A 11 6.94 -10.61 -20.88
C ALA A 11 6.02 -10.82 -19.66
N GLY A 12 6.50 -10.44 -18.47
CA GLY A 12 5.75 -10.51 -17.23
C GLY A 12 4.48 -9.65 -17.23
N ARG A 13 4.58 -8.40 -17.68
CA ARG A 13 3.43 -7.50 -17.84
C ARG A 13 2.40 -8.07 -18.81
N ARG A 14 2.85 -8.65 -19.93
CA ARG A 14 1.95 -9.29 -20.91
C ARG A 14 1.20 -10.47 -20.28
N GLU A 15 1.89 -11.34 -19.57
CA GLU A 15 1.27 -12.46 -18.87
C GLU A 15 0.27 -11.97 -17.81
N ASN A 16 0.67 -10.95 -17.04
CA ASN A 16 -0.17 -10.34 -16.02
C ASN A 16 -1.46 -9.74 -16.60
N ARG A 17 -1.34 -8.97 -17.69
CA ARG A 17 -2.49 -8.41 -18.42
C ARG A 17 -3.44 -9.50 -18.91
N LEU A 18 -2.92 -10.59 -19.48
CA LEU A 18 -3.73 -11.74 -19.90
C LEU A 18 -4.44 -12.41 -18.72
N HIS A 19 -3.73 -12.62 -17.61
CA HIS A 19 -4.28 -13.22 -16.41
C HIS A 19 -5.44 -12.40 -15.83
N PHE A 20 -5.24 -11.10 -15.63
CA PHE A 20 -6.27 -10.22 -15.09
C PHE A 20 -7.45 -10.02 -16.04
N ARG A 21 -7.21 -9.93 -17.35
CA ARG A 21 -8.30 -9.91 -18.35
C ARG A 21 -9.14 -11.19 -18.29
N SER A 22 -8.51 -12.35 -18.15
CA SER A 22 -9.20 -13.64 -17.99
C SER A 22 -10.04 -13.69 -16.71
N ILE A 23 -9.52 -13.16 -15.59
CA ILE A 23 -10.29 -13.05 -14.34
C ILE A 23 -11.52 -12.15 -14.53
N LEU A 24 -11.36 -10.99 -15.16
CA LEU A 24 -12.45 -10.05 -15.39
C LEU A 24 -13.50 -10.64 -16.34
N ASP A 25 -13.07 -11.34 -17.39
CA ASP A 25 -13.96 -11.96 -18.36
C ASP A 25 -14.81 -13.08 -17.73
N LYS A 26 -14.22 -13.88 -16.83
CA LYS A 26 -14.95 -14.91 -16.07
C LYS A 26 -15.94 -14.33 -15.04
N ARG A 27 -15.63 -13.17 -14.47
CA ARG A 27 -16.44 -12.54 -13.41
C ARG A 27 -17.59 -11.67 -13.94
N LEU A 28 -17.45 -11.10 -15.14
CA LEU A 28 -18.43 -10.20 -15.71
C LEU A 28 -19.37 -10.94 -16.67
N PRO A 29 -20.71 -10.83 -16.52
CA PRO A 29 -21.65 -11.41 -17.47
C PRO A 29 -21.38 -10.89 -18.89
N LYS A 30 -21.44 -11.78 -19.90
CA LYS A 30 -21.16 -11.45 -21.31
C LYS A 30 -22.04 -10.32 -21.84
N THR A 31 -23.27 -10.21 -21.35
CA THR A 31 -24.28 -9.21 -21.73
C THR A 31 -24.18 -7.90 -20.94
N SER A 32 -23.28 -7.79 -19.97
CA SER A 32 -23.18 -6.62 -19.09
C SER A 32 -22.67 -5.40 -19.86
N SER A 33 -23.38 -4.27 -19.71
CA SER A 33 -22.94 -2.97 -20.24
C SER A 33 -21.57 -2.57 -19.68
N ILE A 34 -21.29 -2.91 -18.42
CA ILE A 34 -20.01 -2.66 -17.74
C ILE A 34 -18.86 -3.41 -18.45
N ARG A 35 -19.10 -4.66 -18.85
CA ARG A 35 -18.10 -5.44 -19.60
C ARG A 35 -17.75 -4.73 -20.90
N LYS A 36 -18.76 -4.27 -21.65
CA LYS A 36 -18.53 -3.53 -22.90
C LYS A 36 -17.70 -2.27 -22.65
N LYS A 37 -18.02 -1.49 -21.61
CA LYS A 37 -17.29 -0.26 -21.25
C LYS A 37 -15.81 -0.50 -20.91
N ILE A 38 -15.52 -1.59 -20.19
CA ILE A 38 -14.16 -1.95 -19.78
C ILE A 38 -13.33 -2.43 -20.97
N PHE A 39 -13.86 -3.40 -21.74
CA PHE A 39 -13.09 -4.06 -22.80
C PHE A 39 -13.01 -3.25 -24.10
N GLN A 40 -13.86 -2.25 -24.30
CA GLN A 40 -13.78 -1.33 -25.45
C GLN A 40 -12.48 -0.50 -25.45
N ARG A 41 -11.93 -0.22 -24.27
CA ARG A 41 -10.76 0.63 -24.03
C ARG A 41 -9.62 -0.22 -23.44
N GLY A 42 -9.07 -1.09 -24.29
CA GLY A 42 -8.10 -2.11 -23.88
C GLY A 42 -6.78 -1.54 -23.35
N ALA A 43 -6.31 -0.41 -23.89
CA ALA A 43 -5.07 0.23 -23.45
C ALA A 43 -5.22 0.81 -22.02
N GLU A 44 -6.35 1.45 -21.74
CA GLU A 44 -6.69 2.00 -20.43
C GLU A 44 -6.93 0.90 -19.40
N LEU A 45 -7.51 -0.24 -19.83
CA LEU A 45 -7.61 -1.44 -19.00
C LEU A 45 -6.21 -1.99 -18.65
N ASP A 46 -5.30 -2.05 -19.63
CA ASP A 46 -3.93 -2.52 -19.38
C ASP A 46 -3.19 -1.59 -18.41
N LEU A 47 -3.40 -0.28 -18.52
CA LEU A 47 -2.87 0.70 -17.57
C LEU A 47 -3.41 0.47 -16.15
N CYS A 48 -4.70 0.20 -15.99
CA CYS A 48 -5.28 -0.17 -14.69
C CYS A 48 -4.63 -1.45 -14.12
N ILE A 49 -4.37 -2.44 -14.97
CA ILE A 49 -3.73 -3.70 -14.56
C ILE A 49 -2.28 -3.45 -14.10
N ASP A 50 -1.50 -2.69 -14.87
CA ASP A 50 -0.11 -2.40 -14.51
C ASP A 50 -0.03 -1.60 -13.21
N LEU A 51 -0.90 -0.58 -13.04
CA LEU A 51 -0.95 0.25 -11.84
C LEU A 51 -1.52 -0.49 -10.62
N SER A 52 -2.22 -1.62 -10.81
CA SER A 52 -2.65 -2.48 -9.69
C SER A 52 -1.49 -3.25 -9.04
N ASN A 53 -0.30 -3.25 -9.65
CA ASN A 53 0.92 -3.89 -9.15
C ASN A 53 0.71 -5.38 -8.76
N GLY A 54 -0.14 -6.08 -9.52
CA GLY A 54 -0.47 -7.49 -9.27
C GLY A 54 -1.54 -7.75 -8.21
N ASN A 55 -2.15 -6.71 -7.62
CA ASN A 55 -3.19 -6.85 -6.60
C ASN A 55 -4.61 -6.79 -7.23
N PRO A 56 -5.38 -7.90 -7.21
CA PRO A 56 -6.74 -7.92 -7.75
C PRO A 56 -7.71 -6.93 -7.09
N ARG A 57 -7.55 -6.66 -5.79
CA ARG A 57 -8.39 -5.70 -5.05
C ARG A 57 -8.13 -4.29 -5.53
N ALA A 58 -6.84 -3.93 -5.70
CA ALA A 58 -6.43 -2.64 -6.25
C ALA A 58 -7.01 -2.42 -7.65
N LEU A 59 -6.92 -3.44 -8.53
CA LEU A 59 -7.48 -3.39 -9.87
C LEU A 59 -8.99 -3.08 -9.86
N LEU A 60 -9.75 -3.82 -9.04
CA LEU A 60 -11.20 -3.62 -8.96
C LEU A 60 -11.56 -2.24 -8.41
N HIS A 61 -10.82 -1.75 -7.42
CA HIS A 61 -11.01 -0.41 -6.87
C HIS A 61 -10.73 0.68 -7.91
N ILE A 62 -9.62 0.58 -8.64
CA ILE A 62 -9.23 1.52 -9.70
C ILE A 62 -10.28 1.51 -10.82
N ILE A 63 -10.68 0.34 -11.33
CA ILE A 63 -11.69 0.24 -12.40
C ILE A 63 -13.04 0.80 -11.93
N SER A 64 -13.49 0.43 -10.74
CA SER A 64 -14.76 0.92 -10.19
C SER A 64 -14.77 2.44 -10.04
N SER A 65 -13.65 3.01 -9.59
CA SER A 65 -13.50 4.45 -9.41
C SER A 65 -13.38 5.18 -10.74
N ALA A 66 -12.63 4.63 -11.70
CA ALA A 66 -12.45 5.21 -13.04
C ALA A 66 -13.76 5.24 -13.85
N LEU A 67 -14.64 4.26 -13.63
CA LEU A 67 -15.95 4.17 -14.29
C LEU A 67 -17.07 4.93 -13.56
N ALA A 68 -16.81 5.45 -12.35
CA ALA A 68 -17.82 6.13 -11.56
C ALA A 68 -18.33 7.39 -12.29
N GLY A 69 -19.55 7.31 -12.81
CA GLY A 69 -20.17 8.42 -13.56
C GLY A 69 -19.68 8.57 -15.01
N GLN A 70 -18.91 7.62 -15.54
CA GLN A 70 -18.38 7.69 -16.91
C GLN A 70 -18.98 6.63 -17.85
N SER A 71 -19.05 6.99 -19.14
CA SER A 71 -19.50 6.08 -20.21
C SER A 71 -18.40 5.14 -20.68
N SER A 72 -17.12 5.49 -20.52
CA SER A 72 -15.96 4.70 -20.94
C SER A 72 -14.71 5.03 -20.11
N LEU A 73 -13.69 4.18 -20.15
CA LEU A 73 -12.39 4.45 -19.54
C LEU A 73 -11.63 5.51 -20.34
N SER A 74 -10.94 6.39 -19.63
CA SER A 74 -10.03 7.40 -20.20
C SER A 74 -8.76 7.45 -19.36
N GLU A 75 -7.63 7.84 -19.96
CA GLU A 75 -6.37 7.98 -19.23
C GLU A 75 -6.50 8.92 -18.02
N ARG A 76 -7.21 10.05 -18.17
CA ARG A 76 -7.47 10.99 -17.08
C ARG A 76 -8.26 10.35 -15.93
N SER A 77 -9.30 9.57 -16.24
CA SER A 77 -10.10 8.92 -15.21
C SER A 77 -9.36 7.80 -14.50
N VAL A 78 -8.50 7.08 -15.22
CA VAL A 78 -7.58 6.10 -14.61
C VAL A 78 -6.61 6.79 -13.66
N SER A 79 -5.94 7.86 -14.08
CA SER A 79 -5.00 8.60 -13.23
C SER A 79 -5.65 9.13 -11.95
N LEU A 80 -6.86 9.71 -12.04
CA LEU A 80 -7.61 10.16 -10.87
C LEU A 80 -8.04 9.00 -9.96
N ALA A 81 -8.44 7.87 -10.54
CA ALA A 81 -8.82 6.67 -9.78
C ALA A 81 -7.61 6.06 -9.04
N VAL A 82 -6.44 6.07 -9.68
CA VAL A 82 -5.17 5.61 -9.09
C VAL A 82 -4.76 6.51 -7.94
N GLN A 83 -4.81 7.82 -8.12
CA GLN A 83 -4.57 8.77 -7.01
C GLN A 83 -5.54 8.52 -5.86
N SER A 84 -6.84 8.37 -6.14
CA SER A 84 -7.84 8.06 -5.11
C SER A 84 -7.55 6.74 -4.39
N TYR A 85 -7.07 5.72 -5.09
CA TYR A 85 -6.67 4.44 -4.49
C TYR A 85 -5.46 4.62 -3.56
N VAL A 86 -4.44 5.36 -4.00
CA VAL A 86 -3.24 5.60 -3.19
C VAL A 86 -3.59 6.35 -1.91
N ASP A 87 -4.37 7.43 -2.03
CA ASP A 87 -4.70 8.32 -0.93
C ASP A 87 -5.68 7.71 0.08
N GLN A 88 -6.64 6.89 -0.39
CA GLN A 88 -7.72 6.38 0.46
C GLN A 88 -7.55 4.94 0.91
N GLU A 89 -6.76 4.13 0.21
CA GLU A 89 -6.55 2.72 0.55
C GLU A 89 -5.09 2.41 0.85
N LEU A 90 -4.17 2.65 -0.09
CA LEU A 90 -2.79 2.18 0.01
C LEU A 90 -2.03 2.85 1.18
N LEU A 91 -1.99 4.19 1.21
CA LEU A 91 -1.31 4.93 2.29
C LEU A 91 -1.97 4.72 3.65
N PRO A 92 -3.31 4.85 3.80
CA PRO A 92 -3.97 4.61 5.08
C PRO A 92 -3.79 3.17 5.57
N TYR A 93 -3.76 2.18 4.68
CA TYR A 93 -3.49 0.80 5.05
C TYR A 93 -2.10 0.67 5.69
N HIS A 94 -1.05 1.17 5.04
CA HIS A 94 0.30 1.13 5.60
C HIS A 94 0.39 1.88 6.95
N GLN A 95 -0.21 3.07 7.04
CA GLN A 95 -0.24 3.84 8.29
C GLN A 95 -1.00 3.11 9.40
N SER A 96 -2.08 2.40 9.08
CA SER A 96 -2.86 1.63 10.05
C SER A 96 -2.07 0.47 10.67
N LEU A 97 -1.04 -0.03 9.98
CA LEU A 97 -0.15 -1.05 10.53
C LEU A 97 0.55 -0.56 11.80
N ALA A 98 0.79 0.75 11.98
CA ALA A 98 1.43 1.27 13.18
C ALA A 98 0.57 1.00 14.43
N LYS A 99 -0.75 1.01 14.27
CA LYS A 99 -1.69 0.68 15.35
C LYS A 99 -1.78 -0.82 15.61
N ARG A 100 -1.76 -1.62 14.54
CA ARG A 100 -1.87 -3.09 14.59
C ARG A 100 -0.59 -3.75 15.07
N LEU A 101 0.55 -3.12 14.80
CA LEU A 101 1.88 -3.56 15.16
C LEU A 101 2.62 -2.44 15.92
N PRO A 102 2.20 -2.10 17.16
CA PRO A 102 2.82 -1.01 17.92
C PRO A 102 4.33 -1.16 18.07
N LYS A 103 4.80 -2.41 18.22
CA LYS A 103 6.22 -2.78 18.28
C LYS A 103 7.03 -2.25 17.08
N TYR A 104 6.41 -2.16 15.90
CA TYR A 104 7.05 -1.71 14.67
C TYR A 104 6.57 -0.32 14.22
N ALA A 105 5.81 0.41 15.04
CA ALA A 105 5.22 1.70 14.68
C ALA A 105 6.26 2.71 14.20
N SER A 106 7.41 2.78 14.89
CA SER A 106 8.53 3.63 14.50
C SER A 106 9.09 3.24 13.13
N HIS A 107 9.32 1.93 12.87
CA HIS A 107 9.81 1.45 11.58
C HIS A 107 8.81 1.67 10.44
N ILE A 108 7.51 1.57 10.70
CA ILE A 108 6.45 1.85 9.73
C ILE A 108 6.49 3.33 9.32
N ARG A 109 6.50 4.24 10.29
CA ARG A 109 6.54 5.68 10.03
C ARG A 109 7.82 6.10 9.32
N VAL A 110 8.97 5.72 9.85
CA VAL A 110 10.28 6.07 9.29
C VAL A 110 10.48 5.44 7.91
N GLY A 111 10.01 4.20 7.70
CA GLY A 111 10.05 3.55 6.40
C GLY A 111 9.27 4.33 5.34
N LEU A 112 8.06 4.78 5.66
CA LEU A 112 7.25 5.61 4.76
C LEU A 112 7.89 6.97 4.47
N GLU A 113 8.42 7.64 5.50
CA GLU A 113 9.13 8.91 5.39
C GLU A 113 10.39 8.77 4.53
N LEU A 114 11.18 7.70 4.72
CA LEU A 114 12.36 7.39 3.91
C LEU A 114 11.98 7.12 2.44
N LEU A 115 10.95 6.31 2.21
CA LEU A 115 10.51 5.97 0.86
C LEU A 115 10.07 7.22 0.09
N ARG A 116 9.19 8.03 0.69
CA ARG A 116 8.60 9.19 0.01
C ARG A 116 9.50 10.42 0.03
N GLY A 117 10.26 10.62 1.10
CA GLY A 117 11.11 11.79 1.32
C GLY A 117 12.49 11.70 0.68
N TYR A 118 13.00 10.50 0.43
CA TYR A 118 14.36 10.34 -0.11
C TYR A 118 14.44 9.37 -1.30
N ILE A 119 14.02 8.10 -1.13
CA ILE A 119 14.21 7.07 -2.17
C ILE A 119 13.49 7.45 -3.46
N MET A 120 12.21 7.84 -3.37
CA MET A 120 11.40 8.18 -4.52
C MET A 120 11.85 9.47 -5.22
N PRO A 121 12.21 10.57 -4.51
CA PRO A 121 12.88 11.72 -5.11
C PRO A 121 14.19 11.38 -5.85
N GLU A 122 14.99 10.46 -5.33
CA GLU A 122 16.21 10.00 -5.99
C GLU A 122 15.92 9.23 -7.29
N ILE A 123 14.92 8.34 -7.27
CA ILE A 123 14.45 7.64 -8.49
C ILE A 123 13.90 8.66 -9.48
N ARG A 124 13.10 9.63 -9.02
CA ARG A 124 12.54 10.69 -9.86
C ARG A 124 13.65 11.51 -10.52
N THR A 125 14.65 11.91 -9.76
CA THR A 125 15.82 12.66 -10.25
C THR A 125 16.54 11.86 -11.32
N LYS A 126 16.73 10.55 -11.10
CA LYS A 126 17.32 9.65 -12.09
C LYS A 126 16.49 9.58 -13.38
N ASN A 127 15.17 9.43 -13.28
CA ASN A 127 14.28 9.35 -14.44
C ASN A 127 14.24 10.64 -15.26
N HIS A 128 14.34 11.80 -14.61
CA HIS A 128 14.30 13.11 -15.28
C HIS A 128 15.66 13.50 -15.89
N ARG A 129 16.76 12.84 -15.50
CA ARG A 129 18.05 13.03 -16.16
C ARG A 129 17.97 12.45 -17.57
N ARG A 130 18.11 13.32 -18.58
CA ARG A 130 18.16 12.88 -19.98
C ARG A 130 19.38 11.98 -20.19
N THR A 131 19.13 10.70 -20.37
CA THR A 131 20.14 9.70 -20.74
C THR A 131 19.94 9.32 -22.20
N LYS A 132 20.95 8.70 -22.81
CA LYS A 132 20.87 8.22 -24.20
C LYS A 132 19.85 7.08 -24.39
N SER A 133 19.46 6.40 -23.32
CA SER A 133 18.72 5.14 -23.39
C SER A 133 17.20 5.26 -23.20
N GLU A 134 16.65 6.46 -22.98
CA GLU A 134 15.21 6.75 -22.76
C GLU A 134 14.46 5.89 -21.72
N TYR A 135 15.15 4.95 -21.05
CA TYR A 135 14.58 4.05 -20.07
C TYR A 135 14.07 4.78 -18.83
N GLN A 136 13.10 4.16 -18.19
CA GLN A 136 12.58 4.56 -16.89
C GLN A 136 12.94 3.52 -15.83
N SER A 137 13.22 4.00 -14.63
CA SER A 137 13.40 3.18 -13.43
C SER A 137 12.19 3.31 -12.51
N ALA A 138 11.75 2.17 -11.98
CA ALA A 138 10.90 2.10 -10.78
C ALA A 138 11.58 1.27 -9.68
N PHE A 139 12.88 1.04 -9.82
CA PHE A 139 13.63 0.11 -8.99
C PHE A 139 14.70 0.81 -8.19
N PHE A 140 14.94 0.30 -7.00
CA PHE A 140 16.13 0.62 -6.24
C PHE A 140 16.76 -0.65 -5.66
N THR A 141 18.03 -0.54 -5.32
CA THR A 141 18.77 -1.58 -4.62
C THR A 141 19.53 -0.96 -3.47
N VAL A 142 19.65 -1.71 -2.38
CA VAL A 142 20.48 -1.37 -1.24
C VAL A 142 21.51 -2.48 -1.08
N GLN A 143 22.75 -2.15 -0.70
CA GLN A 143 23.78 -3.16 -0.45
C GLN A 143 23.35 -4.16 0.64
N ARG A 144 23.83 -5.41 0.53
CA ARG A 144 23.39 -6.52 1.40
C ARG A 144 23.73 -6.34 2.87
N ASP A 145 24.78 -5.58 3.17
CA ASP A 145 25.25 -5.19 4.50
C ASP A 145 24.46 -4.03 5.11
N MET A 146 23.22 -3.80 4.66
CA MET A 146 22.33 -2.81 5.26
C MET A 146 22.05 -3.11 6.74
N SER A 147 21.79 -2.05 7.51
CA SER A 147 21.43 -2.19 8.92
C SER A 147 20.15 -3.03 9.10
N PRO A 148 20.04 -3.79 10.21
CA PRO A 148 18.83 -4.56 10.51
C PRO A 148 17.57 -3.70 10.58
N ASN A 149 17.70 -2.45 11.05
CA ASN A 149 16.60 -1.48 11.11
C ASN A 149 16.12 -1.08 9.72
N LEU A 150 17.03 -0.84 8.77
CA LEU A 150 16.66 -0.55 7.38
C LEU A 150 15.97 -1.73 6.73
N LYS A 151 16.53 -2.93 6.91
CA LYS A 151 15.93 -4.16 6.40
C LYS A 151 14.49 -4.33 6.91
N LEU A 152 14.28 -4.17 8.22
CA LEU A 152 12.96 -4.29 8.83
C LEU A 152 11.97 -3.24 8.28
N ALA A 153 12.40 -1.99 8.09
CA ALA A 153 11.56 -0.96 7.49
C ALA A 153 11.16 -1.31 6.04
N LEU A 154 12.10 -1.84 5.24
CA LEU A 154 11.83 -2.28 3.86
C LEU A 154 10.94 -3.54 3.80
N ASP A 155 11.08 -4.46 4.74
CA ASP A 155 10.25 -5.66 4.84
C ASP A 155 8.80 -5.27 5.18
N VAL A 156 8.60 -4.31 6.08
CA VAL A 156 7.28 -3.75 6.41
C VAL A 156 6.64 -3.02 5.23
N LEU A 157 7.42 -2.22 4.48
CA LEU A 157 6.94 -1.60 3.24
C LEU A 157 6.56 -2.66 2.18
N SER A 158 7.30 -3.77 2.14
CA SER A 158 7.00 -4.90 1.25
C SER A 158 5.71 -5.60 1.65
N TYR A 159 5.51 -5.82 2.95
CA TYR A 159 4.30 -6.39 3.50
C TYR A 159 3.04 -5.57 3.14
N SER A 160 3.13 -4.25 3.25
CA SER A 160 2.00 -3.37 2.92
C SER A 160 1.79 -3.14 1.41
N GLY A 161 2.65 -3.70 0.55
CA GLY A 161 2.59 -3.51 -0.90
C GLY A 161 3.05 -2.13 -1.40
N MET A 162 3.78 -1.36 -0.58
CA MET A 162 4.39 -0.09 -1.02
C MET A 162 5.61 -0.32 -1.90
N VAL A 163 6.36 -1.37 -1.60
CA VAL A 163 7.45 -1.87 -2.41
C VAL A 163 7.28 -3.37 -2.62
N SER A 164 8.01 -3.95 -3.56
CA SER A 164 7.99 -5.40 -3.80
C SER A 164 9.42 -5.88 -4.06
N GLN A 165 9.89 -6.83 -3.25
CA GLN A 165 11.21 -7.40 -3.43
C GLN A 165 11.21 -8.39 -4.61
N MET A 166 12.02 -8.10 -5.64
CA MET A 166 12.01 -8.83 -6.92
C MET A 166 13.13 -9.88 -7.03
N GLY A 167 14.21 -9.73 -6.25
CA GLY A 167 15.37 -10.62 -6.31
C GLY A 167 16.64 -9.91 -5.88
N THR A 168 17.80 -10.45 -6.24
CA THR A 168 19.12 -9.86 -5.93
C THR A 168 19.79 -9.43 -7.24
N VAL A 169 20.45 -8.27 -7.22
CA VAL A 169 21.19 -7.74 -8.39
C VAL A 169 22.64 -7.49 -8.02
N LYS A 170 23.51 -7.44 -9.04
CA LYS A 170 24.90 -7.02 -8.88
C LYS A 170 24.95 -5.50 -8.75
N ILE A 171 25.79 -5.04 -7.84
CA ILE A 171 25.98 -3.65 -7.46
C ILE A 171 27.40 -3.25 -7.85
N ALA A 172 27.67 -1.94 -7.96
CA ALA A 172 29.05 -1.47 -8.14
C ALA A 172 30.00 -2.06 -7.08
N GLY A 173 31.25 -2.31 -7.47
CA GLY A 173 32.26 -2.88 -6.57
C GLY A 173 32.15 -4.40 -6.34
N GLY A 174 31.43 -5.14 -7.18
CA GLY A 174 31.32 -6.61 -7.08
C GLY A 174 30.36 -7.11 -5.99
N ASN A 175 29.70 -6.19 -5.29
CA ASN A 175 28.72 -6.51 -4.27
C ASN A 175 27.38 -6.94 -4.88
N THR A 176 26.50 -7.46 -4.04
CA THR A 176 25.12 -7.79 -4.41
C THR A 176 24.16 -7.17 -3.41
N GLY A 177 22.91 -6.97 -3.82
CA GLY A 177 21.88 -6.49 -2.92
C GLY A 177 20.46 -6.77 -3.43
N PRO A 178 19.47 -6.78 -2.52
CA PRO A 178 18.08 -6.96 -2.91
C PRO A 178 17.57 -5.79 -3.75
N ARG A 179 16.94 -6.12 -4.88
CA ARG A 179 16.22 -5.17 -5.74
C ARG A 179 14.77 -5.07 -5.27
N TYR A 180 14.33 -3.84 -5.10
CA TYR A 180 12.97 -3.48 -4.75
C TYR A 180 12.33 -2.72 -5.91
N LEU A 181 11.09 -3.07 -6.22
CA LEU A 181 10.20 -2.32 -7.09
C LEU A 181 9.35 -1.40 -6.22
N VAL A 182 9.30 -0.10 -6.52
CA VAL A 182 8.31 0.80 -5.91
C VAL A 182 6.96 0.58 -6.59
N ASN A 183 5.89 0.57 -5.80
CA ASN A 183 4.54 0.40 -6.33
C ASN A 183 4.24 1.43 -7.44
N LEU A 184 3.85 0.95 -8.62
CA LEU A 184 3.67 1.79 -9.80
C LEU A 184 2.55 2.84 -9.64
N ALA A 185 1.50 2.55 -8.86
CA ALA A 185 0.47 3.53 -8.52
C ALA A 185 1.04 4.69 -7.70
N LEU A 186 1.93 4.40 -6.74
CA LEU A 186 2.61 5.41 -5.93
C LEU A 186 3.54 6.26 -6.81
N MET A 187 4.35 5.62 -7.66
CA MET A 187 5.22 6.30 -8.64
C MET A 187 4.44 7.26 -9.55
N ALA A 188 3.27 6.82 -10.05
CA ALA A 188 2.41 7.64 -10.91
C ALA A 188 1.82 8.84 -10.15
N THR A 189 1.34 8.62 -8.94
CA THR A 189 0.70 9.67 -8.11
C THR A 189 1.71 10.75 -7.70
N GLU A 190 2.94 10.35 -7.40
CA GLU A 190 4.03 11.22 -6.95
C GLU A 190 4.85 11.82 -8.11
N LYS A 191 4.41 11.57 -9.35
CA LYS A 191 5.05 12.07 -10.58
C LYS A 191 6.55 11.73 -10.64
N ALA A 192 6.88 10.50 -10.29
CA ALA A 192 8.25 10.00 -10.28
C ALA A 192 8.76 9.61 -11.69
N PHE A 193 7.86 9.45 -12.66
CA PHE A 193 8.20 9.24 -14.07
C PHE A 193 8.56 10.54 -14.78
N ASP A 194 9.34 10.44 -15.85
CA ASP A 194 9.79 11.58 -16.68
C ASP A 194 8.69 12.19 -17.57
N THR A 195 7.61 11.43 -17.82
CA THR A 195 6.51 11.80 -18.72
C THR A 195 5.18 11.86 -17.99
N ALA A 196 4.29 12.73 -18.48
CA ALA A 196 2.91 12.80 -18.01
C ALA A 196 2.06 11.59 -18.44
N LYS A 197 2.48 10.87 -19.49
CA LYS A 197 1.79 9.67 -19.99
C LYS A 197 2.32 8.43 -19.29
N THR A 198 1.63 8.02 -18.23
CA THR A 198 2.05 6.89 -17.38
C THR A 198 2.20 5.58 -18.14
N ALA A 199 1.38 5.33 -19.17
CA ALA A 199 1.49 4.14 -20.00
C ALA A 199 2.83 4.07 -20.75
N ASP A 200 3.29 5.20 -21.31
CA ASP A 200 4.57 5.29 -22.03
C ASP A 200 5.75 5.16 -21.06
N ALA A 201 5.63 5.67 -19.84
CA ALA A 201 6.63 5.47 -18.79
C ALA A 201 6.77 3.99 -18.41
N ILE A 202 5.64 3.31 -18.19
CA ILE A 202 5.59 1.88 -17.84
C ILE A 202 6.17 1.02 -18.98
N ALA A 203 5.86 1.36 -20.23
CA ALA A 203 6.40 0.65 -21.39
C ALA A 203 7.94 0.71 -21.43
N ARG A 204 8.52 1.86 -21.06
CA ARG A 204 9.98 2.12 -21.01
C ARG A 204 10.67 1.63 -19.74
N LEU A 205 9.98 0.94 -18.83
CA LEU A 205 10.60 0.40 -17.62
C LEU A 205 11.66 -0.64 -17.96
N SER A 206 12.87 -0.42 -17.45
CA SER A 206 13.98 -1.37 -17.58
C SER A 206 14.24 -2.09 -16.26
N LEU A 207 14.34 -3.41 -16.31
CA LEU A 207 14.68 -4.25 -15.14
C LEU A 207 16.13 -4.05 -14.68
N THR A 208 17.01 -3.64 -15.59
CA THR A 208 18.44 -3.41 -15.31
C THR A 208 18.71 -1.99 -14.85
N ASP A 209 17.73 -1.09 -14.97
CA ASP A 209 17.87 0.28 -14.52
C ASP A 209 17.29 0.45 -13.11
N TYR A 210 18.17 0.66 -12.13
CA TYR A 210 17.80 0.85 -10.73
C TYR A 210 18.63 1.96 -10.09
N ARG A 211 18.10 2.59 -9.05
CA ARG A 211 18.87 3.48 -8.17
C ARG A 211 19.60 2.65 -7.12
N GLU A 212 20.92 2.77 -7.09
CA GLU A 212 21.75 2.12 -6.08
C GLU A 212 21.93 3.02 -4.85
N PHE A 213 21.77 2.44 -3.66
CA PHE A 213 22.09 3.07 -2.38
C PHE A 213 23.14 2.22 -1.64
N SER A 214 24.16 2.88 -1.09
CA SER A 214 25.17 2.24 -0.24
C SER A 214 24.59 1.89 1.13
N SER A 215 25.16 0.89 1.81
CA SER A 215 24.82 0.59 3.21
C SER A 215 25.13 1.77 4.15
N SER A 216 26.14 2.58 3.81
CA SER A 216 26.59 3.75 4.56
C SER A 216 25.98 5.08 4.09
N ASP A 217 24.86 5.06 3.36
CA ASP A 217 24.23 6.28 2.86
C ASP A 217 23.84 7.23 4.02
N SER A 218 24.37 8.45 4.02
CA SER A 218 24.19 9.40 5.12
C SER A 218 22.74 9.88 5.28
N GLN A 219 22.00 9.99 4.17
CA GLN A 219 20.58 10.38 4.21
C GLN A 219 19.76 9.25 4.82
N ILE A 220 19.99 8.01 4.38
CA ILE A 220 19.32 6.84 4.97
C ILE A 220 19.62 6.74 6.47
N ASN A 221 20.88 6.90 6.86
CA ASN A 221 21.27 6.89 8.28
C ASN A 221 20.60 8.01 9.09
N THR A 222 20.36 9.17 8.50
CA THR A 222 19.61 10.27 9.16
C THR A 222 18.19 9.83 9.50
N TYR A 223 17.48 9.17 8.59
CA TYR A 223 16.16 8.60 8.87
C TYR A 223 16.24 7.50 9.93
N LEU A 224 17.23 6.61 9.86
CA LEU A 224 17.37 5.51 10.82
C LEU A 224 17.71 5.99 12.24
N ASN A 225 18.47 7.08 12.38
CA ASN A 225 18.77 7.66 13.69
C ASN A 225 17.50 8.15 14.40
N SER A 226 16.47 8.54 13.66
CA SER A 226 15.17 8.89 14.25
C SER A 226 14.45 7.71 14.92
N LEU A 227 14.80 6.46 14.57
CA LEU A 227 14.28 5.26 15.24
C LEU A 227 14.82 5.11 16.66
N LEU A 228 15.98 5.69 16.95
CA LEU A 228 16.61 5.64 18.27
C LEU A 228 15.97 6.63 19.25
N LEU A 229 15.16 7.57 18.74
CA LEU A 229 14.43 8.50 19.58
C LEU A 229 13.29 7.76 20.31
N PRO A 230 13.13 7.96 21.63
CA PRO A 230 12.05 7.37 22.40
C PRO A 230 10.69 7.84 21.87
N SER A 231 9.84 6.91 21.46
CA SER A 231 8.52 7.22 20.87
C SER A 231 7.42 7.42 21.91
N GLU A 232 7.62 6.93 23.12
CA GLU A 232 6.63 6.94 24.20
C GLU A 232 7.19 7.66 25.43
N MET A 233 6.36 8.46 26.06
CA MET A 233 6.65 9.13 27.32
C MET A 233 5.93 8.40 28.45
N CYS A 234 6.54 8.35 29.62
CA CYS A 234 5.91 7.77 30.80
C CYS A 234 4.64 8.55 31.15
N SER A 235 3.52 7.84 31.36
CA SER A 235 2.25 8.42 31.78
C SER A 235 2.31 9.13 33.14
N ALA A 236 3.26 8.77 33.99
CA ALA A 236 3.39 9.30 35.35
C ALA A 236 4.40 10.46 35.47
N CYS A 237 5.54 10.37 34.79
CA CYS A 237 6.64 11.34 34.96
C CYS A 237 7.12 11.99 33.65
N SER A 238 6.49 11.67 32.52
CA SER A 238 6.86 12.17 31.18
C SER A 238 8.28 11.85 30.72
N ALA A 239 9.02 11.00 31.45
CA ALA A 239 10.34 10.56 31.04
C ALA A 239 10.25 9.69 29.77
N PRO A 240 11.26 9.75 28.89
CA PRO A 240 11.30 8.91 27.69
C PRO A 240 11.34 7.42 28.07
N LEU A 241 10.42 6.64 27.50
CA LEU A 241 10.42 5.19 27.64
C LEU A 241 11.29 4.56 26.56
N GLY A 242 12.10 3.58 26.95
CA GLY A 242 12.79 2.71 26.00
C GLY A 242 11.79 1.87 25.19
N GLN A 243 12.20 1.43 24.00
CA GLN A 243 11.37 0.57 23.16
C GLN A 243 10.97 -0.70 23.92
N ASN A 244 9.65 -0.92 24.11
CA ASN A 244 9.08 -2.04 24.87
C ASN A 244 9.42 -2.07 26.38
N ALA A 245 9.68 -0.92 27.01
CA ALA A 245 9.92 -0.85 28.44
C ALA A 245 8.66 -1.30 29.23
N LYS A 246 8.80 -2.33 30.07
CA LYS A 246 7.71 -2.75 31.00
C LYS A 246 7.54 -1.81 32.18
N PHE A 247 8.61 -1.08 32.51
CA PHE A 247 8.66 -0.12 33.61
C PHE A 247 9.43 1.12 33.15
N CYS A 248 9.05 2.29 33.64
CA CYS A 248 9.82 3.50 33.47
C CYS A 248 11.15 3.40 34.22
N SER A 249 12.27 3.70 33.55
CA SER A 249 13.60 3.70 34.16
C SER A 249 13.80 4.80 35.20
N GLU A 250 13.05 5.90 35.11
CA GLU A 250 13.16 7.05 36.02
C GLU A 250 12.26 6.92 37.25
N CYS A 251 10.98 6.58 37.06
CA CYS A 251 10.00 6.57 38.15
C CYS A 251 9.51 5.19 38.57
N GLY A 252 9.95 4.11 37.91
CA GLY A 252 9.53 2.74 38.20
C GLY A 252 8.07 2.41 37.87
N HIS A 253 7.31 3.35 37.28
CA HIS A 253 5.90 3.13 36.94
C HIS A 253 5.76 2.03 35.88
N GLN A 254 4.86 1.07 36.13
CA GLN A 254 4.59 -0.01 35.19
C GLN A 254 3.90 0.56 33.95
N VAL A 255 4.47 0.32 32.78
CA VAL A 255 3.85 0.69 31.50
C VAL A 255 2.78 -0.36 31.21
N THR A 256 1.52 0.03 31.30
CA THR A 256 0.39 -0.84 30.97
C THR A 256 0.32 -1.03 29.46
N SER A 257 0.75 -2.21 28.98
CA SER A 257 0.52 -2.61 27.60
C SER A 257 -0.97 -2.85 27.39
N ILE A 258 -1.70 -1.88 26.85
CA ILE A 258 -3.08 -2.07 26.42
C ILE A 258 -3.09 -3.19 25.38
N SER A 259 -4.03 -4.12 25.48
CA SER A 259 -4.12 -5.19 24.49
C SER A 259 -4.41 -4.58 23.11
N ILE A 260 -3.63 -4.94 22.09
CA ILE A 260 -3.79 -4.41 20.72
C ILE A 260 -5.24 -4.59 20.25
N VAL A 261 -5.85 -5.72 20.61
CA VAL A 261 -7.24 -6.05 20.30
C VAL A 261 -8.22 -5.08 20.93
N SER A 262 -8.05 -4.69 22.21
CA SER A 262 -8.94 -3.70 22.83
C SER A 262 -8.87 -2.35 22.13
N THR A 263 -7.66 -1.90 21.75
CA THR A 263 -7.49 -0.64 21.01
C THR A 263 -8.16 -0.69 19.63
N LEU A 264 -8.03 -1.80 18.90
CA LEU A 264 -8.68 -1.96 17.58
C LEU A 264 -10.22 -2.06 17.69
N LEU A 265 -10.73 -2.65 18.76
CA LEU A 265 -12.17 -2.76 19.02
C LEU A 265 -12.81 -1.40 19.37
N GLU A 266 -12.06 -0.50 20.01
CA GLU A 266 -12.52 0.84 20.38
C GLU A 266 -12.50 1.84 19.20
N GLU A 267 -11.86 1.48 18.09
CA GLU A 267 -11.75 2.36 16.93
C GLU A 267 -13.10 2.66 16.28
N SER A 268 -13.25 3.85 15.70
CA SER A 268 -14.49 4.27 15.05
C SER A 268 -14.80 3.40 13.83
N VAL A 269 -16.08 3.14 13.61
CA VAL A 269 -16.59 2.44 12.41
C VAL A 269 -16.18 3.12 11.09
N ASN A 270 -15.78 4.39 11.13
CA ASN A 270 -15.22 5.08 9.96
C ASN A 270 -13.90 4.48 9.45
N ALA A 271 -13.17 3.74 10.29
CA ALA A 271 -11.91 3.08 9.92
C ALA A 271 -12.12 1.84 9.04
N LEU A 272 -13.35 1.28 8.98
CA LEU A 272 -13.64 0.10 8.16
C LEU A 272 -13.45 0.36 6.66
N SER A 273 -12.95 -0.63 5.92
CA SER A 273 -12.72 -0.57 4.47
C SER A 273 -14.01 -0.81 3.65
N ILE A 274 -15.06 -0.06 3.97
CA ILE A 274 -16.38 -0.11 3.29
C ILE A 274 -16.79 1.25 2.72
N SER A 275 -17.79 1.27 1.83
CA SER A 275 -18.27 2.52 1.23
C SER A 275 -18.79 3.52 2.27
N ARG A 276 -18.58 4.83 2.04
CA ARG A 276 -19.06 5.91 2.94
C ARG A 276 -20.55 5.80 3.27
N ARG A 277 -21.39 5.51 2.26
CA ARG A 277 -22.84 5.30 2.44
C ARG A 277 -23.18 4.18 3.42
N LEU A 278 -22.36 3.12 3.48
CA LEU A 278 -22.55 2.06 4.46
C LEU A 278 -22.11 2.53 5.84
N LYS A 279 -20.95 3.20 5.96
CA LYS A 279 -20.46 3.79 7.21
C LYS A 279 -21.50 4.70 7.85
N ASP A 280 -22.08 5.61 7.06
CA ASP A 280 -23.08 6.57 7.53
C ASP A 280 -24.35 5.90 8.07
N ARG A 281 -24.69 4.70 7.56
CA ARG A 281 -25.89 3.95 7.97
C ARG A 281 -25.70 3.12 9.23
N ILE A 282 -24.49 2.61 9.45
CA ILE A 282 -24.19 1.81 10.64
C ILE A 282 -23.79 2.68 11.83
N ARG A 283 -23.14 3.83 11.59
CA ARG A 283 -22.65 4.76 12.62
C ARG A 283 -23.67 5.14 13.71
N PRO A 284 -24.97 5.35 13.41
CA PRO A 284 -25.94 5.73 14.44
C PRO A 284 -26.18 4.65 15.49
N LYS A 285 -26.02 3.36 15.13
CA LYS A 285 -26.28 2.22 16.03
C LYS A 285 -24.99 1.56 16.52
N PHE A 286 -23.94 1.59 15.72
CA PHE A 286 -22.65 1.00 16.02
C PHE A 286 -21.58 2.08 15.82
N THR A 287 -21.05 2.60 16.93
CA THR A 287 -20.05 3.68 16.93
C THR A 287 -18.63 3.17 16.79
N THR A 288 -18.34 1.98 17.35
CA THR A 288 -17.03 1.34 17.34
C THR A 288 -16.99 0.06 16.51
N VAL A 289 -15.81 -0.32 16.04
CA VAL A 289 -15.58 -1.57 15.29
C VAL A 289 -15.95 -2.79 16.14
N GLY A 290 -15.65 -2.76 17.44
CA GLY A 290 -16.01 -3.82 18.38
C GLY A 290 -17.51 -4.04 18.49
N ALA A 291 -18.30 -2.97 18.47
CA ALA A 291 -19.76 -3.08 18.46
C ALA A 291 -20.26 -3.80 17.19
N VAL A 292 -19.64 -3.54 16.03
CA VAL A 292 -19.97 -4.24 14.77
C VAL A 292 -19.56 -5.71 14.82
N VAL A 293 -18.44 -6.04 15.45
CA VAL A 293 -17.88 -7.40 15.53
C VAL A 293 -18.67 -8.27 16.51
N GLN A 294 -19.19 -7.69 17.58
CA GLN A 294 -20.04 -8.40 18.53
C GLN A 294 -21.50 -8.53 18.06
N ALA A 295 -21.99 -7.59 17.24
CA ALA A 295 -23.37 -7.61 16.75
C ALA A 295 -23.72 -8.88 15.95
N LYS A 296 -24.94 -9.39 16.10
CA LYS A 296 -25.42 -10.49 15.23
C LYS A 296 -25.76 -9.95 13.84
N ARG A 297 -25.66 -10.80 12.80
CA ARG A 297 -26.03 -10.40 11.43
C ARG A 297 -27.49 -9.94 11.32
N THR A 298 -28.38 -10.48 12.15
CA THR A 298 -29.79 -10.07 12.26
C THR A 298 -29.93 -8.63 12.74
N GLU A 299 -29.11 -8.20 13.68
CA GLU A 299 -29.11 -6.82 14.22
C GLU A 299 -28.60 -5.80 13.21
N LEU A 300 -27.65 -6.21 12.37
CA LEU A 300 -27.19 -5.41 11.22
C LEU A 300 -28.27 -5.34 10.14
N MET A 301 -29.01 -6.42 9.91
CA MET A 301 -30.10 -6.47 8.93
C MET A 301 -31.35 -5.68 9.36
N ALA A 302 -31.48 -5.35 10.63
CA ALA A 302 -32.55 -4.48 11.13
C ALA A 302 -32.35 -3.01 10.68
N LEU A 303 -31.15 -2.63 10.25
CA LEU A 303 -30.89 -1.28 9.76
C LEU A 303 -31.47 -1.07 8.35
N PRO A 304 -32.07 0.10 8.07
CA PRO A 304 -32.63 0.40 6.76
C PRO A 304 -31.62 0.15 5.64
N TYR A 305 -32.06 -0.56 4.59
CA TYR A 305 -31.28 -0.88 3.40
C TYR A 305 -30.02 -1.74 3.62
N ILE A 306 -29.90 -2.40 4.77
CA ILE A 306 -28.87 -3.41 5.02
C ILE A 306 -29.57 -4.78 5.02
N LYS A 307 -29.36 -5.56 3.96
CA LYS A 307 -29.86 -6.94 3.84
C LYS A 307 -28.69 -7.93 3.88
N ASP A 308 -28.96 -9.21 3.63
CA ASP A 308 -27.99 -10.31 3.78
C ASP A 308 -26.60 -10.03 3.17
N VAL A 309 -26.57 -9.53 1.92
CA VAL A 309 -25.31 -9.23 1.21
C VAL A 309 -24.52 -8.13 1.92
N ARG A 310 -25.20 -7.03 2.28
CA ARG A 310 -24.54 -5.87 2.90
C ARG A 310 -24.12 -6.17 4.34
N SER A 311 -24.91 -6.93 5.08
CA SER A 311 -24.53 -7.36 6.43
C SER A 311 -23.28 -8.24 6.41
N ARG A 312 -23.14 -9.10 5.39
CA ARG A 312 -21.93 -9.92 5.19
C ARG A 312 -20.71 -9.06 4.86
N ILE A 313 -20.85 -8.09 3.95
CA ILE A 313 -19.76 -7.17 3.60
C ILE A 313 -19.27 -6.41 4.84
N ILE A 314 -20.19 -5.89 5.64
CA ILE A 314 -19.86 -5.13 6.86
C ILE A 314 -19.15 -6.01 7.88
N LYS A 315 -19.65 -7.24 8.12
CA LYS A 315 -19.01 -8.19 9.03
C LYS A 315 -17.61 -8.58 8.57
N ASN A 316 -17.48 -8.99 7.31
CA ASN A 316 -16.18 -9.37 6.76
C ASN A 316 -15.17 -8.21 6.85
N ALA A 317 -15.60 -6.97 6.60
CA ALA A 317 -14.73 -5.81 6.72
C ALA A 317 -14.29 -5.54 8.16
N ALA A 318 -15.16 -5.80 9.15
CA ALA A 318 -14.84 -5.64 10.57
C ALA A 318 -13.94 -6.78 11.09
N ASP A 319 -14.18 -8.02 10.65
CA ASP A 319 -13.34 -9.16 10.98
C ASP A 319 -11.95 -9.01 10.32
N GLU A 320 -11.89 -8.54 9.06
CA GLU A 320 -10.64 -8.21 8.36
C GLU A 320 -9.89 -7.05 9.04
N PHE A 321 -10.61 -6.10 9.65
CA PHE A 321 -10.00 -5.00 10.38
C PHE A 321 -9.25 -5.46 11.63
N ILE A 322 -9.76 -6.48 12.32
CA ILE A 322 -9.17 -7.06 13.54
C ILE A 322 -8.13 -8.13 13.21
N SER A 323 -8.36 -8.92 12.15
CA SER A 323 -7.56 -10.11 11.84
C SER A 323 -6.38 -9.85 10.91
N GLY A 324 -6.39 -8.72 10.17
CA GLY A 324 -5.40 -8.39 9.15
C GLY A 324 -4.29 -7.45 9.60
#